data_AF-A0A2U2YXK4-F1
#
_entry.id   AF-A0A2U2YXK4-F1
#
_cell.length_a   1.000
_cell.length_b   1.000
_cell.length_c   1.000
_cell.angle_alpha   90.00
_cell.angle_beta   90.00
_cell.angle_gamma   90.00
#
_symmetry.space_group_name_H-M   'P 1'
#
loop_
_entity.id
_entity.type
_entity.pdbx_description
1 polymer ?
#
loop_
_entity_poly.entity_id
_entity_poly.type
_entity_poly.pdbx_seq_one_letter_code
_entity_poly.pdbx_strand_id
1 'polypeptide(L)'
;MNTQAEHHPLSRTLRSPFMTPLRRVEAVLDFVCVHCYIGFTRYARAVCRYRADGGTAETVLRPVQLRPDASPAGEPLIAVWSREHGAAVTAQLAADTSLGADDGLDLNFHRAVFTSTFDAHRLAAQASAQGKAEQMAERLFRGYFTDGLNIADPTVLARLAAETGVMTNGGGADAMHAELDRIRELDLPTPPVFLFPGGPALSGQVREDDVLAALRE
;
A
#
# COMPACT_ATOMS: atom_id res chain seq x y z
N MET A 1 48.46 -50.33 -19.69
CA MET A 1 48.22 -48.87 -19.61
C MET A 1 46.78 -48.67 -20.04
N ASN A 2 45.87 -48.56 -19.07
CA ASN A 2 45.16 -47.33 -18.69
C ASN A 2 44.29 -46.81 -19.85
N THR A 3 42.97 -46.73 -19.75
CA THR A 3 42.25 -45.92 -18.76
C THR A 3 40.78 -46.36 -18.62
N GLN A 4 40.32 -46.34 -17.36
CA GLN A 4 38.91 -46.47 -16.98
C GLN A 4 38.12 -45.23 -17.42
N ALA A 5 36.90 -45.43 -17.92
CA ALA A 5 35.92 -44.38 -18.11
C ALA A 5 35.04 -44.33 -16.85
N GLU A 6 35.25 -43.32 -16.01
CA GLU A 6 34.43 -43.05 -14.83
C GLU A 6 33.11 -42.42 -15.27
N HIS A 7 32.00 -43.09 -14.93
CA HIS A 7 30.66 -42.53 -15.02
C HIS A 7 30.50 -41.46 -13.92
N HIS A 8 30.39 -40.20 -14.33
CA HIS A 8 30.02 -39.09 -13.45
C HIS A 8 28.49 -38.95 -13.44
N PRO A 9 27.78 -39.22 -12.33
CA PRO A 9 26.36 -38.94 -12.27
C PRO A 9 26.14 -37.43 -12.15
N LEU A 10 25.30 -36.90 -13.05
CA LEU A 10 24.85 -35.53 -13.07
C LEU A 10 24.34 -35.10 -11.68
N SER A 11 24.95 -34.03 -11.16
CA SER A 11 24.53 -33.28 -9.99
C SER A 11 23.06 -32.88 -10.11
N ARG A 12 22.19 -33.64 -9.46
CA ARG A 12 20.78 -33.30 -9.25
C ARG A 12 20.74 -32.15 -8.25
N THR A 13 20.49 -30.94 -8.73
CA THR A 13 20.27 -29.75 -7.90
C THR A 13 19.16 -30.06 -6.88
N LEU A 14 19.54 -30.24 -5.62
CA LEU A 14 18.61 -30.40 -4.52
C LEU A 14 17.90 -29.05 -4.32
N ARG A 15 16.67 -28.92 -4.83
CA ARG A 15 15.75 -27.90 -4.31
C ARG A 15 15.47 -28.26 -2.86
N SER A 16 15.87 -27.38 -1.93
CA SER A 16 15.53 -27.50 -0.51
C SER A 16 14.00 -27.57 -0.37
N PRO A 17 13.43 -28.62 0.28
CA PRO A 17 11.99 -28.81 0.36
C PRO A 17 11.28 -27.95 1.43
N PHE A 18 11.96 -26.98 2.04
CA PHE A 18 11.48 -26.29 3.26
C PHE A 18 11.29 -24.77 3.14
N MET A 19 11.38 -24.18 1.95
CA MET A 19 11.06 -22.75 1.78
C MET A 19 9.79 -22.56 0.96
N THR A 20 8.75 -22.06 1.62
CA THR A 20 7.55 -21.52 0.96
C THR A 20 7.99 -20.45 -0.05
N PRO A 21 7.48 -20.45 -1.29
CA PRO A 21 7.86 -19.44 -2.28
C PRO A 21 7.49 -18.03 -1.79
N LEU A 22 8.35 -17.06 -2.08
CA LEU A 22 8.08 -15.65 -1.81
C LEU A 22 6.84 -15.19 -2.58
N ARG A 23 5.86 -14.65 -1.85
CA ARG A 23 4.65 -14.04 -2.40
C ARG A 23 4.81 -12.53 -2.51
N ARG A 24 5.11 -12.06 -3.71
CA ARG A 24 5.08 -10.62 -4.01
C ARG A 24 3.63 -10.19 -4.21
N VAL A 25 3.23 -9.06 -3.62
CA VAL A 25 1.90 -8.48 -3.81
C VAL A 25 2.05 -7.00 -4.16
N GLU A 26 1.40 -6.57 -5.24
CA GLU A 26 1.33 -5.15 -5.58
C GLU A 26 0.04 -4.55 -5.02
N ALA A 27 0.18 -3.57 -4.12
CA ALA A 27 -0.93 -2.87 -3.50
C ALA A 27 -1.07 -1.48 -4.15
N VAL A 28 -2.10 -1.33 -4.97
CA VAL A 28 -2.47 -0.06 -5.63
C VAL A 28 -3.42 0.70 -4.72
N LEU A 29 -2.93 1.78 -4.13
CA LEU A 29 -3.60 2.52 -3.06
C LEU A 29 -3.42 4.02 -3.26
N ASP A 30 -4.37 4.81 -2.75
CA ASP A 30 -4.18 6.25 -2.52
C ASP A 30 -4.32 6.55 -1.03
N PHE A 31 -3.43 7.38 -0.49
CA PHE A 31 -3.35 7.66 0.95
C PHE A 31 -4.46 8.60 1.46
N VAL A 32 -5.20 9.24 0.55
CA VAL A 32 -6.41 10.03 0.87
C VAL A 32 -7.71 9.22 0.77
N CYS A 33 -7.64 7.92 0.43
CA CYS A 33 -8.80 7.05 0.29
C CYS A 33 -9.04 6.22 1.56
N VAL A 34 -10.18 6.42 2.23
CA VAL A 34 -10.49 5.68 3.48
C VAL A 34 -10.68 4.19 3.24
N HIS A 35 -11.29 3.80 2.12
CA HIS A 35 -11.43 2.38 1.76
C HIS A 35 -10.07 1.73 1.48
N CYS A 36 -9.09 2.50 0.97
CA CYS A 36 -7.71 2.01 0.88
C CYS A 36 -7.12 1.74 2.25
N TYR A 37 -7.36 2.60 3.25
CA TYR A 37 -6.85 2.38 4.61
C TYR A 37 -7.48 1.12 5.25
N ILE A 38 -8.81 0.99 5.15
CA ILE A 38 -9.53 -0.19 5.67
C ILE A 38 -9.05 -1.48 4.98
N GLY A 39 -9.00 -1.48 3.65
CA GLY A 39 -8.53 -2.63 2.87
C GLY A 39 -7.07 -2.97 3.16
N PHE A 40 -6.21 -1.96 3.30
CA PHE A 40 -4.81 -2.14 3.67
C PHE A 40 -4.64 -2.70 5.08
N THR A 41 -5.46 -2.27 6.04
CA THR A 41 -5.45 -2.79 7.43
C THR A 41 -5.73 -4.29 7.46
N ARG A 42 -6.77 -4.72 6.74
CA ARG A 42 -7.12 -6.15 6.59
C ARG A 42 -6.03 -6.92 5.84
N TYR A 43 -5.49 -6.34 4.78
CA TYR A 43 -4.36 -6.90 4.05
C TYR A 43 -3.14 -7.13 4.94
N ALA A 44 -2.73 -6.13 5.71
CA ALA A 44 -1.57 -6.19 6.60
C ALA A 44 -1.75 -7.27 7.69
N ARG A 45 -2.97 -7.43 8.23
CA ARG A 45 -3.30 -8.53 9.15
C ARG A 45 -3.16 -9.90 8.50
N ALA A 46 -3.69 -10.08 7.29
CA ALA A 46 -3.56 -11.32 6.54
C ALA A 46 -2.10 -11.67 6.23
N VAL A 47 -1.30 -10.68 5.80
CA VAL A 47 0.14 -10.86 5.56
C VAL A 47 0.88 -11.23 6.84
N CYS A 48 0.57 -10.59 7.97
CA CYS A 48 1.13 -10.92 9.27
C CYS A 48 0.83 -12.37 9.66
N ARG A 49 -0.43 -12.81 9.53
CA ARG A 49 -0.86 -14.20 9.76
C ARG A 49 -0.14 -15.18 8.84
N TYR A 50 -0.07 -14.87 7.54
CA TYR A 50 0.63 -15.70 6.56
C TYR A 50 2.11 -15.90 6.91
N ARG A 51 2.80 -14.83 7.34
CA ARG A 51 4.20 -14.91 7.80
C ARG A 51 4.34 -15.72 9.09
N ALA A 52 3.40 -15.59 10.03
CA ALA A 52 3.38 -16.38 11.27
C ALA A 52 3.21 -17.89 10.99
N ASP A 53 2.50 -18.25 9.91
CA ASP A 53 2.33 -19.62 9.43
C ASP A 53 3.55 -20.15 8.64
N GLY A 54 4.66 -19.41 8.56
CA GLY A 54 5.87 -19.79 7.83
C GLY A 54 5.87 -19.41 6.34
N GLY A 55 4.89 -18.61 5.90
CA GLY A 55 4.88 -17.98 4.58
C GLY A 55 5.90 -16.84 4.48
N THR A 56 6.29 -16.48 3.26
CA THR A 56 7.10 -15.28 3.00
C THR A 56 6.35 -14.39 2.01
N ALA A 57 6.14 -13.12 2.35
CA ALA A 57 5.46 -12.17 1.49
C ALA A 57 6.20 -10.83 1.41
N GLU A 58 6.21 -10.20 0.24
CA GLU A 58 6.78 -8.88 -0.04
C GLU A 58 5.68 -7.97 -0.60
N THR A 59 5.48 -6.83 0.04
CA THR A 59 4.51 -5.81 -0.40
C THR A 59 5.19 -4.74 -1.24
N VAL A 60 4.58 -4.38 -2.36
CA VAL A 60 5.02 -3.30 -3.24
C VAL A 60 3.90 -2.30 -3.37
N LEU A 61 4.14 -1.05 -2.97
CA LEU A 61 3.14 0.00 -3.07
C LEU A 61 3.18 0.59 -4.47
N ARG A 62 2.01 0.65 -5.10
CA ARG A 62 1.80 1.19 -6.43
C ARG A 62 0.92 2.44 -6.33
N PRO A 63 1.28 3.54 -7.00
CA PRO A 63 0.61 4.81 -6.83
C PRO A 63 -0.68 4.87 -7.65
N VAL A 64 -1.72 5.46 -7.07
CA VAL A 64 -2.89 5.97 -7.79
C VAL A 64 -3.32 7.26 -7.09
N GLN A 65 -3.70 8.28 -7.86
CA GLN A 65 -4.20 9.54 -7.29
C GLN A 65 -5.66 9.72 -7.66
N LEU A 66 -6.52 9.75 -6.64
CA LEU A 66 -7.94 10.09 -6.77
C LEU A 66 -8.14 11.58 -7.05
N ARG A 67 -7.23 12.43 -6.55
CA ARG A 67 -7.24 13.89 -6.70
C ARG A 67 -5.88 14.40 -7.20
N PRO A 68 -5.52 14.11 -8.47
CA PRO A 68 -4.21 14.50 -9.03
C PRO A 68 -4.03 16.01 -9.15
N ASP A 69 -5.12 16.78 -9.11
CA ASP A 69 -5.17 18.24 -9.18
C ASP A 69 -5.08 18.91 -7.81
N ALA A 70 -5.08 18.14 -6.71
CA ALA A 70 -5.03 18.70 -5.36
C ALA A 70 -3.71 19.46 -5.12
N SER A 71 -3.82 20.65 -4.52
CA SER A 71 -2.68 21.48 -4.15
C SER A 71 -1.90 20.87 -2.97
N PRO A 72 -0.55 20.94 -2.95
CA PRO A 72 0.25 20.52 -1.81
C PRO A 72 0.11 21.46 -0.60
N ALA A 73 -0.40 22.68 -0.79
CA ALA A 73 -0.62 23.63 0.31
C ALA A 73 -1.64 23.12 1.33
N GLY A 74 -2.58 22.29 0.89
CA GLY A 74 -3.61 21.69 1.73
C GLY A 74 -4.80 22.62 2.02
N GLU A 75 -5.98 22.04 2.15
CA GLU A 75 -7.19 22.68 2.65
C GLU A 75 -7.88 21.76 3.68
N PRO A 76 -8.71 22.27 4.60
CA PRO A 76 -9.51 21.41 5.48
C PRO A 76 -10.44 20.50 4.65
N LEU A 77 -10.32 19.17 4.81
CA LEU A 77 -11.04 18.20 3.98
C LEU A 77 -12.56 18.43 3.99
N ILE A 78 -13.13 18.64 5.19
CA ILE A 78 -14.57 18.86 5.37
C ILE A 78 -15.05 20.07 4.58
N ALA A 79 -14.27 21.15 4.53
CA ALA A 79 -14.63 22.35 3.80
C ALA A 79 -14.66 22.09 2.29
N VAL A 80 -13.66 21.37 1.76
CA VAL A 80 -13.61 20.99 0.34
C VAL A 80 -14.80 20.09 -0.02
N TRP A 81 -15.00 19.00 0.71
CA TRP A 81 -16.07 18.04 0.42
C TRP A 81 -17.46 18.66 0.58
N SER A 82 -17.65 19.53 1.57
CA SER A 82 -18.93 20.24 1.75
C SER A 82 -19.25 21.15 0.56
N ARG A 83 -18.25 21.77 -0.09
CA ARG A 83 -18.44 22.53 -1.33
C ARG A 83 -18.80 21.63 -2.52
N GLU A 84 -18.17 20.45 -2.61
CA GLU A 84 -18.32 19.53 -3.74
C GLU A 84 -19.61 18.69 -3.69
N HIS A 85 -20.02 18.27 -2.48
CA HIS A 85 -21.07 17.26 -2.29
C HIS A 85 -22.21 17.72 -1.37
N GLY A 86 -22.11 18.91 -0.75
CA GLY A 86 -23.14 19.47 0.11
C GLY A 86 -23.44 18.61 1.35
N ALA A 87 -24.72 18.51 1.73
CA ALA A 87 -25.15 17.88 2.97
C ALA A 87 -24.90 16.35 3.04
N ALA A 88 -24.66 15.68 1.91
CA ALA A 88 -24.42 14.24 1.87
C ALA A 88 -23.10 13.83 2.55
N VAL A 89 -22.13 14.75 2.64
CA VAL A 89 -20.81 14.51 3.23
C VAL A 89 -20.89 13.99 4.65
N THR A 90 -21.76 14.57 5.49
CA THR A 90 -21.86 14.18 6.90
C THR A 90 -22.28 12.72 7.07
N ALA A 91 -23.25 12.27 6.28
CA ALA A 91 -23.72 10.89 6.33
C ALA A 91 -22.65 9.92 5.82
N GLN A 92 -21.96 10.28 4.72
CA GLN A 92 -20.87 9.48 4.16
C GLN A 92 -19.72 9.32 5.16
N LEU A 93 -19.27 10.42 5.77
CA LEU A 93 -18.19 10.41 6.76
C LEU A 93 -18.55 9.60 8.00
N ALA A 94 -19.79 9.66 8.47
CA ALA A 94 -20.25 8.85 9.58
C ALA A 94 -20.23 7.35 9.24
N ALA A 95 -20.66 6.99 8.02
CA ALA A 95 -20.61 5.61 7.54
C ALA A 95 -19.16 5.11 7.43
N ASP A 96 -18.26 5.90 6.85
CA ASP A 96 -16.84 5.55 6.71
C ASP A 96 -16.14 5.43 8.07
N THR A 97 -16.46 6.32 9.02
CA THR A 97 -15.96 6.25 10.39
C THR A 97 -16.41 4.98 11.09
N SER A 98 -17.70 4.62 10.97
CA SER A 98 -18.24 3.38 11.53
C SER A 98 -17.56 2.16 10.93
N LEU A 99 -17.37 2.14 9.60
CA LEU A 99 -16.72 1.03 8.91
C LEU A 99 -15.26 0.87 9.32
N GLY A 100 -14.52 1.97 9.49
CA GLY A 100 -13.15 1.94 9.98
C GLY A 100 -13.05 1.44 11.43
N ALA A 101 -14.01 1.81 12.28
CA ALA A 101 -14.05 1.39 13.68
C ALA A 101 -14.20 -0.14 13.83
N ASP A 102 -14.93 -0.81 12.93
CA ASP A 102 -15.02 -2.28 12.90
C ASP A 102 -13.66 -2.95 12.68
N ASP A 103 -12.72 -2.24 12.03
CA ASP A 103 -11.33 -2.64 11.85
C ASP A 103 -10.38 -1.99 12.88
N GLY A 104 -10.89 -1.34 13.93
CA GLY A 104 -10.09 -0.73 14.99
C GLY A 104 -9.36 0.55 14.57
N LEU A 105 -9.80 1.21 13.50
CA LEU A 105 -9.24 2.48 13.05
C LEU A 105 -9.90 3.67 13.76
N ASP A 106 -9.08 4.61 14.21
CA ASP A 106 -9.53 5.90 14.75
C ASP A 106 -9.51 6.95 13.62
N LEU A 107 -10.62 7.08 12.91
CA LEU A 107 -10.76 7.99 11.78
C LEU A 107 -11.28 9.37 12.24
N ASN A 108 -10.51 10.41 11.97
CA ASN A 108 -10.82 11.79 12.32
C ASN A 108 -10.78 12.72 11.10
N PHE A 109 -11.83 12.64 10.28
CA PHE A 109 -11.97 13.44 9.06
C PHE A 109 -12.02 14.96 9.30
N HIS A 110 -12.38 15.42 10.50
CA HIS A 110 -12.35 16.84 10.85
C HIS A 110 -10.93 17.41 10.88
N ARG A 111 -9.92 16.56 11.07
CA ARG A 111 -8.50 16.96 11.04
C ARG A 111 -7.83 16.66 9.71
N ALA A 112 -8.45 15.87 8.85
CA ALA A 112 -7.87 15.49 7.56
C ALA A 112 -7.70 16.70 6.63
N VAL A 113 -6.64 16.67 5.82
CA VAL A 113 -6.24 17.77 4.94
C VAL A 113 -6.41 17.34 3.50
N PHE A 114 -7.30 17.98 2.76
CA PHE A 114 -7.37 17.79 1.31
C PHE A 114 -6.08 18.27 0.66
N THR A 115 -5.26 17.36 0.13
CA THR A 115 -3.90 17.65 -0.33
C THR A 115 -3.44 16.68 -1.42
N SER A 116 -2.37 17.04 -2.14
CA SER A 116 -1.71 16.14 -3.09
C SER A 116 -1.10 14.93 -2.38
N THR A 117 -1.16 13.76 -3.03
CA THR A 117 -0.51 12.53 -2.54
C THR A 117 0.77 12.17 -3.30
N PHE A 118 1.22 13.01 -4.23
CA PHE A 118 2.35 12.70 -5.11
C PHE A 118 3.63 12.40 -4.34
N ASP A 119 4.01 13.28 -3.40
CA ASP A 119 5.23 13.08 -2.60
C ASP A 119 5.09 11.96 -1.56
N ALA A 120 3.87 11.72 -1.05
CA ALA A 120 3.59 10.54 -0.23
C ALA A 120 3.82 9.24 -1.03
N HIS A 121 3.41 9.19 -2.30
CA HIS A 121 3.68 8.05 -3.18
C HIS A 121 5.17 7.87 -3.48
N ARG A 122 5.93 8.96 -3.66
CA ARG A 122 7.39 8.89 -3.81
C ARG A 122 8.04 8.27 -2.58
N LEU A 123 7.64 8.68 -1.39
CA LEU A 123 8.12 8.10 -0.14
C LEU A 123 7.73 6.63 -0.02
N ALA A 124 6.48 6.28 -0.35
CA ALA A 124 5.99 4.91 -0.35
C ALA A 124 6.78 3.99 -1.29
N ALA A 125 7.11 4.45 -2.49
CA ALA A 125 7.94 3.70 -3.45
C ALA A 125 9.36 3.46 -2.91
N GLN A 126 9.96 4.47 -2.28
CA GLN A 126 11.26 4.33 -1.62
C GLN A 126 11.21 3.33 -0.45
N ALA A 127 10.12 3.33 0.31
CA ALA A 127 9.90 2.37 1.39
C ALA A 127 9.76 0.94 0.85
N SER A 128 9.04 0.73 -0.26
CA SER A 128 8.95 -0.58 -0.91
C SER A 128 10.31 -1.11 -1.33
N ALA A 129 11.17 -0.28 -1.94
CA ALA A 129 12.53 -0.67 -2.30
C ALA A 129 13.42 -1.06 -1.10
N GLN A 130 13.03 -0.65 0.11
CA GLN A 130 13.73 -0.92 1.37
C GLN A 130 13.08 -2.05 2.18
N GLY A 131 12.05 -2.73 1.66
CA GLY A 131 11.30 -3.75 2.39
C GLY A 131 10.44 -3.19 3.54
N LYS A 132 10.11 -1.90 3.49
CA LYS A 132 9.38 -1.14 4.52
C LYS A 132 8.01 -0.64 4.05
N ALA A 133 7.49 -1.24 2.99
CA ALA A 133 6.22 -0.87 2.37
C ALA A 133 5.09 -0.81 3.40
N GLU A 134 4.89 -1.89 4.16
CA GLU A 134 3.75 -1.99 5.07
C GLU A 134 3.80 -0.97 6.21
N GLN A 135 4.98 -0.78 6.81
CA GLN A 135 5.15 0.20 7.88
C GLN A 135 4.94 1.64 7.37
N MET A 136 5.41 1.94 6.16
CA MET A 136 5.22 3.26 5.56
C MET A 136 3.76 3.53 5.19
N ALA A 137 3.09 2.56 4.56
CA ALA A 137 1.68 2.70 4.20
C ALA A 137 0.81 2.93 5.45
N GLU A 138 0.95 2.10 6.48
CA GLU A 138 0.24 2.28 7.76
C GLU A 138 0.50 3.68 8.32
N ARG A 139 1.77 4.12 8.31
CA ARG A 139 2.14 5.40 8.90
C ARG A 139 1.56 6.59 8.14
N LEU A 140 1.55 6.54 6.81
CA LEU A 140 0.97 7.57 5.95
C LEU A 140 -0.55 7.64 6.14
N PHE A 141 -1.24 6.49 6.14
CA PHE A 141 -2.68 6.44 6.37
C PHE A 141 -3.07 7.00 7.73
N ARG A 142 -2.42 6.55 8.81
CA ARG A 142 -2.65 7.09 10.15
C ARG A 142 -2.32 8.57 10.23
N GLY A 143 -1.23 8.98 9.59
CA GLY A 143 -0.82 10.38 9.50
C GLY A 143 -1.91 11.26 8.90
N TYR A 144 -2.55 10.78 7.84
CA TYR A 144 -3.63 11.49 7.18
C TYR A 144 -4.96 11.44 7.97
N PHE A 145 -5.45 10.24 8.26
CA PHE A 145 -6.81 10.01 8.77
C PHE A 145 -6.95 10.21 10.27
N THR A 146 -5.90 10.01 11.06
CA THR A 146 -5.96 10.11 12.53
C THR A 146 -5.24 11.35 13.03
N ASP A 147 -4.00 11.55 12.57
CA ASP A 147 -3.14 12.61 13.07
C ASP A 147 -3.42 13.97 12.41
N GLY A 148 -4.13 14.00 11.28
CA GLY A 148 -4.47 15.22 10.55
C GLY A 148 -3.26 15.92 9.93
N LEU A 149 -2.31 15.16 9.43
CA LEU A 149 -1.07 15.67 8.84
C LEU A 149 -1.25 15.93 7.35
N ASN A 150 -0.68 17.04 6.87
CA ASN A 150 -0.55 17.28 5.43
C ASN A 150 0.56 16.37 4.87
N ILE A 151 0.18 15.28 4.20
CA ILE A 151 1.09 14.31 3.59
C ILE A 151 1.73 14.79 2.27
N ALA A 152 1.52 16.05 1.89
CA ALA A 152 2.31 16.73 0.85
C ALA A 152 3.46 17.58 1.43
N ASP A 153 3.48 17.84 2.75
CA ASP A 153 4.51 18.65 3.37
C ASP A 153 5.83 17.85 3.50
N PRO A 154 6.94 18.31 2.89
CA PRO A 154 8.23 17.62 2.97
C PRO A 154 8.74 17.41 4.41
N THR A 155 8.44 18.34 5.33
CA THR A 155 8.83 18.25 6.74
C THR A 155 8.06 17.15 7.45
N VAL A 156 6.75 17.06 7.17
CA VAL A 156 5.91 15.96 7.66
C VAL A 156 6.45 14.64 7.12
N LEU A 157 6.63 14.52 5.81
CA LEU A 157 7.09 13.29 5.16
C LEU A 157 8.47 12.85 5.66
N ALA A 158 9.41 13.77 5.87
CA ALA A 158 10.72 13.46 6.44
C ALA A 158 10.61 12.88 7.87
N ARG A 159 9.70 13.43 8.69
CA ARG A 159 9.41 12.89 10.01
C ARG A 159 8.81 11.48 9.93
N LEU A 160 7.83 11.26 9.04
CA LEU A 160 7.21 9.93 8.85
C LEU A 160 8.22 8.89 8.37
N ALA A 161 9.14 9.30 7.49
CA ALA A 161 10.26 8.49 7.04
C ALA A 161 11.18 8.10 8.20
N ALA A 162 11.55 9.05 9.07
CA ALA A 162 12.38 8.77 10.23
C ALA A 162 11.69 7.81 11.23
N GLU A 163 10.39 7.99 11.49
CA GLU A 163 9.61 7.12 12.39
C GLU A 163 9.53 5.67 11.92
N THR A 164 9.59 5.44 10.61
CA THR A 164 9.57 4.11 9.98
C THR A 164 10.97 3.61 9.58
N GLY A 165 12.00 4.44 9.80
CA GLY A 165 13.38 4.21 9.39
C GLY A 165 13.59 4.15 7.88
N VAL A 166 12.70 4.72 7.08
CA VAL A 166 12.86 4.80 5.62
C VAL A 166 13.87 5.89 5.29
N MET A 167 14.88 5.54 4.51
CA MET A 167 15.86 6.50 4.01
C MET A 167 15.30 7.18 2.77
N THR A 168 15.20 8.51 2.80
CA THR A 168 14.77 9.29 1.65
C THR A 168 15.99 9.79 0.88
N ASN A 169 15.89 9.85 -0.44
CA ASN A 169 16.95 10.42 -1.30
C ASN A 169 16.51 11.70 -2.02
N GLY A 170 15.31 12.21 -1.72
CA GLY A 170 14.76 13.41 -2.34
C GLY A 170 14.44 13.30 -3.84
N GLY A 171 14.70 12.16 -4.49
CA GLY A 171 14.56 11.93 -5.93
C GLY A 171 13.34 11.08 -6.32
N GLY A 172 13.28 10.67 -7.59
CA GLY A 172 12.24 9.76 -8.10
C GLY A 172 10.95 10.43 -8.59
N ALA A 173 10.95 11.74 -8.84
CA ALA A 173 9.77 12.43 -9.38
C ALA A 173 9.41 11.93 -10.79
N ASP A 174 10.37 11.87 -11.71
CA ASP A 174 10.12 11.40 -13.09
C ASP A 174 9.65 9.93 -13.12
N ALA A 175 10.30 9.08 -12.32
CA ALA A 175 9.89 7.68 -12.17
C ALA A 175 8.48 7.56 -11.59
N MET A 176 8.08 8.45 -10.67
CA MET A 176 6.73 8.47 -10.12
C MET A 176 5.69 8.90 -11.16
N HIS A 177 5.98 9.91 -11.97
CA HIS A 177 5.08 10.30 -13.07
C HIS A 177 4.89 9.14 -14.06
N ALA A 178 6.00 8.51 -14.50
CA ALA A 178 5.94 7.37 -15.40
C ALA A 178 5.15 6.19 -14.79
N GLU A 179 5.30 5.95 -13.49
CA GLU A 179 4.58 4.88 -12.80
C GLU A 179 3.08 5.19 -12.66
N LEU A 180 2.71 6.44 -12.36
CA LEU A 180 1.30 6.88 -12.35
C LEU A 180 0.65 6.68 -13.72
N ASP A 181 1.34 7.04 -14.80
CA ASP A 181 0.84 6.85 -16.16
C ASP A 181 0.70 5.36 -16.49
N ARG A 182 1.70 4.54 -16.15
CA ARG A 182 1.63 3.09 -16.32
C ARG A 182 0.45 2.47 -15.57
N ILE A 183 0.23 2.84 -14.30
CA ILE A 183 -0.89 2.30 -13.51
C ILE A 183 -2.24 2.72 -14.10
N ARG A 184 -2.36 3.95 -14.61
CA ARG A 184 -3.59 4.41 -15.30
C ARG A 184 -3.89 3.59 -16.55
N GLU A 185 -2.88 3.23 -17.33
CA GLU A 185 -3.03 2.42 -18.54
C GLU A 185 -3.52 0.98 -18.27
N LEU A 186 -3.36 0.47 -17.05
CA LEU A 186 -3.81 -0.88 -16.69
C LEU A 186 -5.34 -0.99 -16.48
N ASP A 187 -6.07 0.13 -16.49
CA ASP A 187 -7.53 0.19 -16.30
C ASP A 187 -8.00 -0.65 -15.10
N LEU A 188 -7.30 -0.50 -13.98
CA LEU A 188 -7.59 -1.27 -12.77
C LEU A 188 -8.92 -0.84 -12.14
N PRO A 189 -9.60 -1.74 -11.42
CA PRO A 189 -10.77 -1.38 -10.63
C PRO A 189 -10.47 -0.25 -9.63
N THR A 190 -11.53 0.37 -9.12
CA THR A 190 -11.42 1.40 -8.06
C THR A 190 -10.60 0.87 -6.88
N PRO A 191 -9.60 1.63 -6.40
CA PRO A 191 -8.75 1.20 -5.30
C PRO A 191 -9.54 1.08 -3.98
N PRO A 192 -9.10 0.24 -3.03
CA PRO A 192 -7.85 -0.53 -3.04
C PRO A 192 -7.85 -1.66 -4.06
N VAL A 193 -6.70 -1.92 -4.68
CA VAL A 193 -6.45 -3.11 -5.51
C VAL A 193 -5.20 -3.83 -5.02
N PHE A 194 -5.28 -5.15 -4.82
CA PHE A 194 -4.15 -6.01 -4.48
C PHE A 194 -3.96 -7.04 -5.60
N LEU A 195 -2.81 -7.00 -6.25
CA LEU A 195 -2.46 -7.87 -7.36
C LEU A 195 -1.48 -8.95 -6.90
N PHE A 196 -1.86 -10.21 -7.11
CA PHE A 196 -1.04 -11.38 -6.82
C PHE A 196 -0.51 -11.93 -8.16
N PRO A 197 0.81 -11.92 -8.43
CA PRO A 197 1.36 -12.40 -9.70
C PRO A 197 0.95 -13.84 -10.00
N GLY A 198 0.28 -14.05 -11.14
CA GLY A 198 -0.26 -15.36 -11.53
C GLY A 198 -1.49 -15.81 -10.73
N GLY A 199 -2.01 -14.97 -9.85
CA GLY A 199 -3.19 -15.21 -9.02
C GLY A 199 -4.28 -14.17 -9.24
N PRO A 200 -5.24 -14.06 -8.31
CA PRO A 200 -6.36 -13.13 -8.44
C PRO A 200 -5.94 -11.66 -8.24
N ALA A 201 -6.78 -10.75 -8.73
CA ALA A 201 -6.80 -9.35 -8.30
C ALA A 201 -7.94 -9.18 -7.29
N LEU A 202 -7.65 -8.63 -6.12
CA LEU A 202 -8.66 -8.30 -5.11
C LEU A 202 -8.89 -6.80 -5.11
N SER A 203 -10.15 -6.36 -5.13
CA SER A 203 -10.48 -4.93 -5.14
C SER A 203 -11.77 -4.60 -4.39
N GLY A 204 -11.94 -3.33 -4.00
CA GLY A 204 -13.15 -2.85 -3.35
C GLY A 204 -13.24 -3.28 -1.87
N GLN A 205 -14.29 -4.03 -1.50
CA GLN A 205 -14.46 -4.54 -0.13
C GLN A 205 -13.54 -5.75 0.12
N VAL A 206 -12.25 -5.47 0.29
CA VAL A 206 -11.25 -6.49 0.57
C VAL A 206 -11.47 -7.07 1.97
N ARG A 207 -11.55 -8.40 2.06
CA ARG A 207 -11.67 -9.16 3.32
C ARG A 207 -10.35 -9.81 3.67
N GLU A 208 -10.07 -9.91 4.96
CA GLU A 208 -8.82 -10.53 5.46
C GLU A 208 -8.67 -11.99 4.98
N ASP A 209 -9.75 -12.77 5.02
CA ASP A 209 -9.72 -14.18 4.62
C ASP A 209 -9.46 -14.37 3.11
N ASP A 210 -9.95 -13.46 2.26
CA ASP A 210 -9.71 -13.50 0.82
C ASP A 210 -8.24 -13.21 0.50
N VAL A 211 -7.64 -12.25 1.21
CA VAL A 211 -6.20 -11.97 1.10
C VAL A 211 -5.38 -13.16 1.57
N LEU A 212 -5.75 -13.77 2.70
CA LEU A 212 -5.04 -14.93 3.23
C LEU A 212 -5.15 -16.14 2.31
N ALA A 213 -6.30 -16.36 1.68
CA ALA A 213 -6.48 -17.39 0.66
C ALA A 213 -5.57 -17.13 -0.55
N ALA A 214 -5.58 -15.92 -1.11
CA ALA A 214 -4.74 -15.54 -2.25
C ALA A 214 -3.23 -15.67 -1.96
N LEU A 215 -2.78 -15.45 -0.72
CA LEU A 215 -1.38 -15.65 -0.32
C LEU A 215 -0.97 -17.14 -0.28
N ARG A 216 -1.92 -18.05 -0.08
CA ARG A 216 -1.67 -19.49 0.08
C ARG A 216 -1.66 -20.26 -1.25
N GLU A 217 -2.29 -19.71 -2.29
CA GLU A 217 -2.27 -20.23 -3.67
C GLU A 217 -0.89 -20.08 -4.33
#